data_AF-A0A6I2U0S2-F1
#
_entry.id   AF-A0A6I2U0S2-F1
#
_cell.length_a   1.000
_cell.length_b   1.000
_cell.length_c   1.000
_cell.angle_alpha   90.00
_cell.angle_beta   90.00
_cell.angle_gamma   90.00
#
_symmetry.space_group_name_H-M   'P 1'
#
loop_
_entity.id
_entity.type
_entity.pdbx_description
1 polymer ?
#
loop_
_entity_poly.entity_id
_entity_poly.type
_entity_poly.pdbx_seq_one_letter_code
_entity_poly.pdbx_strand_id
1 'polypeptide(L)'
;MAKSPFEKAIQKQQKEAKKLAEQEARRQRANAIVSGQPVIGGMRMLDPAAEEILQVILSTYDGNLGRNVQGNYDIIPDAYAISLPLEFEKLNMYGMISNPRVWIGGMWETTLTPQGVTYFEDKERAMEKAKSEKEKQFNIGSIIANGSNLVLGDVINSALSIDNSTSRIEQEIEEKGGEEKEELRELLEEVKELIENMQDSRHIPKNKGLFSKLSNHLEKHGWFYGEVVGLLGSAVMQMLPK
;
A
#
# COMPACT_ATOMS: atom_id res chain seq x y z
N MET A 1 -51.11 21.92 25.84
CA MET A 1 -50.72 23.34 25.65
C MET A 1 -49.98 23.47 24.33
N ALA A 2 -50.36 24.42 23.46
CA ALA A 2 -49.68 24.65 22.19
C ALA A 2 -48.35 25.38 22.44
N LYS A 3 -47.26 24.90 21.83
CA LYS A 3 -45.93 25.52 21.95
C LYS A 3 -45.94 26.96 21.48
N SER A 4 -45.21 27.83 22.19
CA SER A 4 -45.11 29.24 21.83
C SER A 4 -44.38 29.42 20.48
N PRO A 5 -44.60 30.53 19.76
CA PRO A 5 -43.86 30.83 18.52
C PRO A 5 -42.33 30.81 18.71
N PHE A 6 -41.85 31.23 19.88
CA PHE A 6 -40.44 31.22 20.24
C PHE A 6 -39.90 29.79 20.44
N GLU A 7 -40.64 28.92 21.13
CA GLU A 7 -40.28 27.51 21.28
C GLU A 7 -40.25 26.77 19.93
N LYS A 8 -41.18 27.09 19.03
CA LYS A 8 -41.20 26.55 17.66
C LYS A 8 -39.98 26.99 16.85
N ALA A 9 -39.55 28.25 16.99
CA ALA A 9 -38.37 28.77 16.31
C ALA A 9 -37.07 28.09 16.80
N ILE A 10 -36.89 27.97 18.11
CA ILE A 10 -35.75 27.25 18.70
C ILE A 10 -35.74 25.78 18.26
N GLN A 11 -36.90 25.11 18.27
CA GLN A 11 -36.98 23.71 17.84
C GLN A 11 -36.63 23.54 16.35
N LYS A 12 -37.04 24.49 15.49
CA LYS A 12 -36.68 24.49 14.07
C LYS A 12 -35.17 24.66 13.89
N GLN A 13 -34.58 25.64 14.58
CA GLN A 13 -33.14 25.90 14.52
C GLN A 13 -32.32 24.70 15.01
N GLN A 14 -32.72 24.07 16.13
CA GLN A 14 -32.07 22.86 16.64
C GLN A 14 -32.16 21.69 15.66
N LYS A 15 -33.31 21.51 15.00
CA LYS A 15 -33.50 20.46 13.99
C LYS A 15 -32.64 20.70 12.75
N GLU A 16 -32.52 21.94 12.30
CA GLU A 16 -31.66 22.33 11.18
C GLU A 16 -30.17 22.15 11.53
N ALA A 17 -29.76 22.60 12.71
CA ALA A 17 -28.39 22.40 13.20
C ALA A 17 -28.03 20.91 13.32
N LYS A 18 -28.94 20.08 13.84
CA LYS A 18 -28.71 18.62 13.94
C LYS A 18 -28.57 17.98 12.55
N LYS A 19 -29.42 18.37 11.59
CA LYS A 19 -29.32 17.88 10.21
C LYS A 19 -27.99 18.25 9.56
N LEU A 20 -27.54 19.49 9.75
CA LEU A 20 -26.27 19.96 9.19
C LEU A 20 -25.10 19.20 9.80
N ALA A 21 -25.08 19.04 11.13
CA ALA A 21 -24.04 18.28 11.83
C ALA A 21 -23.99 16.81 11.38
N GLU A 22 -25.14 16.17 11.19
CA GLU A 22 -25.22 14.79 10.69
C GLU A 22 -24.72 14.67 9.24
N GLN A 23 -25.06 15.64 8.39
CA GLN A 23 -24.57 15.70 7.02
C GLN A 23 -23.05 15.90 6.98
N GLU A 24 -22.52 16.79 7.82
CA GLU A 24 -21.08 17.04 7.90
C GLU A 24 -20.33 15.82 8.45
N ALA A 25 -20.83 15.18 9.51
CA ALA A 25 -20.26 13.95 10.04
C ALA A 25 -20.23 12.82 9.00
N ARG A 26 -21.30 12.69 8.20
CA ARG A 26 -21.34 11.74 7.06
C ARG A 26 -20.28 12.08 6.02
N ARG A 27 -20.16 13.36 5.65
CA ARG A 27 -19.18 13.84 4.69
C ARG A 27 -17.75 13.59 5.18
N GLN A 28 -17.46 13.87 6.45
CA GLN A 28 -16.15 13.59 7.06
C GLN A 28 -15.84 12.09 7.06
N ARG A 29 -16.82 11.25 7.42
CA ARG A 29 -16.68 9.78 7.36
C ARG A 29 -16.42 9.28 5.95
N ALA A 30 -17.16 9.76 4.96
CA ALA A 30 -16.98 9.42 3.55
C ALA A 30 -15.56 9.80 3.09
N ASN A 31 -15.12 11.02 3.40
CA ASN A 31 -13.80 11.52 3.03
C ASN A 31 -12.68 10.67 3.66
N ALA A 32 -12.80 10.28 4.92
CA ALA A 32 -11.82 9.42 5.58
C ALA A 32 -11.69 8.04 4.89
N ILE A 33 -12.82 7.44 4.48
CA ILE A 33 -12.82 6.15 3.77
C ILE A 33 -12.18 6.31 2.38
N VAL A 34 -12.61 7.34 1.62
CA VAL A 34 -12.13 7.63 0.27
C VAL A 34 -10.62 7.89 0.27
N SER A 35 -10.16 8.78 1.15
CA SER A 35 -8.75 9.16 1.27
C SER A 35 -7.86 7.99 1.72
N GLY A 36 -8.41 7.06 2.50
CA GLY A 36 -7.71 5.86 2.97
C GLY A 36 -7.56 4.74 1.93
N GLN A 37 -8.26 4.80 0.79
CA GLN A 37 -8.11 3.78 -0.24
C GLN A 37 -6.78 3.88 -1.00
N PRO A 38 -6.21 2.74 -1.44
CA PRO A 38 -4.97 2.73 -2.20
C PRO A 38 -5.13 3.37 -3.58
N VAL A 39 -4.02 3.92 -4.08
CA VAL A 39 -3.89 4.39 -5.46
C VAL A 39 -3.07 3.36 -6.23
N ILE A 40 -3.68 2.73 -7.23
CA ILE A 40 -3.07 1.69 -8.06
C ILE A 40 -3.07 2.19 -9.51
N GLY A 41 -1.92 2.12 -10.20
CA GLY A 41 -1.80 2.56 -11.60
C GLY A 41 -2.08 4.06 -11.84
N GLY A 42 -2.11 4.88 -10.79
CA GLY A 42 -2.51 6.29 -10.82
C GLY A 42 -4.01 6.54 -10.57
N MET A 43 -4.79 5.50 -10.28
CA MET A 43 -6.21 5.58 -9.99
C MET A 43 -6.49 5.22 -8.52
N ARG A 44 -7.35 5.99 -7.85
CA ARG A 44 -7.82 5.65 -6.51
C ARG A 44 -8.87 4.55 -6.58
N MET A 45 -8.63 3.44 -5.88
CA MET A 45 -9.56 2.31 -5.85
C MET A 45 -10.78 2.65 -5.02
N LEU A 46 -11.96 2.19 -5.44
CA LEU A 46 -13.14 2.21 -4.60
C LEU A 46 -12.98 1.19 -3.47
N ASP A 47 -13.59 1.48 -2.32
CA ASP A 47 -13.76 0.48 -1.28
C ASP A 47 -14.84 -0.55 -1.70
N PRO A 48 -14.82 -1.77 -1.16
CA PRO A 48 -15.70 -2.86 -1.64
C PRO A 48 -17.19 -2.52 -1.65
N ALA A 49 -17.67 -1.78 -0.64
CA ALA A 49 -19.08 -1.39 -0.58
C ALA A 49 -19.44 -0.40 -1.71
N ALA A 50 -18.56 0.57 -1.97
CA ALA A 50 -18.76 1.51 -3.08
C ALA A 50 -18.70 0.81 -4.45
N GLU A 51 -17.85 -0.20 -4.62
CA GLU A 51 -17.81 -1.01 -5.85
C GLU A 51 -19.12 -1.75 -6.11
N GLU A 52 -19.66 -2.41 -5.09
CA GLU A 52 -20.92 -3.15 -5.20
C GLU A 52 -22.08 -2.22 -5.55
N ILE A 53 -22.17 -1.05 -4.90
CA ILE A 53 -23.20 -0.06 -5.21
C ILE A 53 -23.03 0.52 -6.61
N LEU A 54 -21.79 0.81 -7.06
CA LEU A 54 -21.56 1.28 -8.43
C LEU A 54 -21.96 0.21 -9.46
N GLN A 55 -21.70 -1.06 -9.19
CA GLN A 55 -22.13 -2.16 -10.05
C GLN A 55 -23.65 -2.23 -10.18
N VAL A 56 -24.39 -2.06 -9.08
CA VAL A 56 -25.86 -1.96 -9.12
C VAL A 56 -26.32 -0.79 -9.98
N ILE A 57 -25.73 0.40 -9.79
CA ILE A 57 -26.06 1.60 -10.58
C ILE A 57 -25.79 1.39 -12.08
N LEU A 58 -24.67 0.75 -12.43
CA LEU A 58 -24.35 0.46 -13.83
C LEU A 58 -25.28 -0.60 -14.44
N SER A 59 -25.72 -1.58 -13.65
CA SER A 59 -26.66 -2.61 -14.11
C SER A 59 -28.04 -2.05 -14.46
N THR A 60 -28.43 -0.92 -13.86
CA THR A 60 -29.69 -0.22 -14.15
C THR A 60 -29.54 0.89 -15.18
N TYR A 61 -28.33 1.17 -15.64
CA TYR A 61 -28.08 2.21 -16.64
C TYR A 61 -28.42 1.71 -18.05
N ASP A 62 -29.28 2.46 -18.74
CA ASP A 62 -29.83 2.13 -20.06
C ASP A 62 -29.04 2.75 -21.23
N GLY A 63 -27.93 3.45 -20.97
CA GLY A 63 -27.15 4.13 -22.01
C GLY A 63 -27.67 5.51 -22.41
N ASN A 64 -28.63 6.10 -21.68
CA ASN A 64 -29.16 7.42 -22.00
C ASN A 64 -28.08 8.52 -22.02
N LEU A 65 -28.23 9.48 -22.95
CA LEU A 65 -27.28 10.60 -23.13
C LEU A 65 -27.05 11.42 -21.86
N GLY A 66 -28.06 11.51 -21.00
CA GLY A 66 -27.98 12.23 -19.73
C GLY A 66 -27.21 11.49 -18.64
N ARG A 67 -26.85 10.22 -18.84
CA ARG A 67 -26.27 9.32 -17.83
C ARG A 67 -27.06 9.28 -16.52
N ASN A 68 -28.36 9.58 -16.59
CA ASN A 68 -29.22 9.56 -15.43
C ASN A 68 -29.59 8.11 -15.10
N VAL A 69 -29.50 7.76 -13.82
CA VAL A 69 -29.90 6.45 -13.33
C VAL A 69 -30.82 6.68 -12.15
N GLN A 70 -31.91 5.93 -12.12
CA GLN A 70 -32.87 5.93 -11.03
C GLN A 70 -33.19 4.49 -10.63
N GLY A 71 -33.54 4.30 -9.36
CA GLY A 71 -33.86 2.99 -8.83
C GLY A 71 -34.57 3.06 -7.49
N ASN A 72 -34.85 1.88 -6.94
CA ASN A 72 -35.45 1.70 -5.63
C ASN A 72 -34.51 0.92 -4.69
N TYR A 73 -34.85 0.81 -3.41
CA TYR A 73 -34.09 0.03 -2.45
C TYR A 73 -34.11 -1.47 -2.73
N ASP A 74 -35.12 -1.98 -3.45
CA ASP A 74 -35.29 -3.41 -3.75
C ASP A 74 -34.10 -4.02 -4.53
N ILE A 75 -33.33 -3.18 -5.22
CA ILE A 75 -32.14 -3.57 -5.99
C ILE A 75 -30.83 -3.28 -5.25
N ILE A 76 -30.91 -2.62 -4.09
CA ILE A 76 -29.76 -2.32 -3.23
C ILE A 76 -29.60 -3.47 -2.23
N PRO A 77 -28.39 -4.01 -2.03
CA PRO A 77 -28.18 -5.03 -1.00
C PRO A 77 -28.64 -4.54 0.38
N ASP A 78 -29.33 -5.40 1.15
CA ASP A 78 -29.91 -5.07 2.46
C ASP A 78 -28.89 -4.46 3.43
N ALA A 79 -27.62 -4.89 3.33
CA ALA A 79 -26.51 -4.37 4.12
C ALA A 79 -26.32 -2.84 3.97
N TYR A 80 -26.74 -2.27 2.84
CA TYR A 80 -26.56 -0.86 2.50
C TYR A 80 -27.86 -0.05 2.49
N ALA A 81 -29.03 -0.67 2.71
CA ALA A 81 -30.32 0.02 2.60
C ALA A 81 -30.40 1.29 3.48
N ILE A 82 -29.86 1.23 4.71
CA ILE A 82 -29.84 2.37 5.65
C ILE A 82 -28.63 3.28 5.40
N SER A 83 -27.52 2.75 4.89
CA SER A 83 -26.27 3.48 4.66
C SER A 83 -26.11 3.99 3.23
N LEU A 84 -27.09 3.82 2.34
CA LEU A 84 -27.04 4.28 0.95
C LEU A 84 -26.61 5.75 0.80
N PRO A 85 -27.06 6.69 1.66
CA PRO A 85 -26.57 8.07 1.58
C PRO A 85 -25.06 8.23 1.82
N LEU A 86 -24.45 7.34 2.63
CA LEU A 86 -23.00 7.31 2.82
C LEU A 86 -22.30 6.76 1.57
N GLU A 87 -22.82 5.69 0.98
CA GLU A 87 -22.28 5.08 -0.23
C GLU A 87 -22.31 6.08 -1.41
N PHE A 88 -23.40 6.83 -1.55
CA PHE A 88 -23.53 7.87 -2.56
C PHE A 88 -22.59 9.05 -2.33
N GLU A 89 -22.36 9.44 -1.07
CA GLU A 89 -21.37 10.48 -0.74
C GLU A 89 -19.95 10.02 -1.11
N LYS A 90 -19.60 8.76 -0.83
CA LYS A 90 -18.32 8.18 -1.25
C LYS A 90 -18.18 8.18 -2.76
N LEU A 91 -19.16 7.65 -3.50
CA LEU A 91 -19.14 7.61 -4.97
C LEU A 91 -19.06 9.02 -5.58
N ASN A 92 -19.69 10.02 -4.96
CA ASN A 92 -19.54 11.41 -5.38
C ASN A 92 -18.12 11.94 -5.15
N MET A 93 -17.51 11.65 -3.99
CA MET A 93 -16.14 12.04 -3.68
C MET A 93 -15.08 11.34 -4.55
N TYR A 94 -15.30 10.08 -4.90
CA TYR A 94 -14.47 9.38 -5.88
C TYR A 94 -14.63 9.93 -7.30
N GLY A 95 -15.68 10.71 -7.56
CA GLY A 95 -15.96 11.28 -8.88
C GLY A 95 -16.75 10.35 -9.80
N MET A 96 -17.33 9.25 -9.28
CA MET A 96 -18.06 8.25 -10.07
C MET A 96 -19.48 8.71 -10.41
N ILE A 97 -20.11 9.45 -9.52
CA ILE A 97 -21.48 9.95 -9.68
C ILE A 97 -21.61 11.42 -9.31
N SER A 98 -22.65 12.07 -9.80
CA SER A 98 -23.02 13.45 -9.49
C SER A 98 -24.50 13.58 -9.16
N ASN A 99 -24.85 14.62 -8.41
CA ASN A 99 -26.22 14.94 -8.00
C ASN A 99 -27.01 13.76 -7.40
N PRO A 100 -26.45 12.98 -6.45
CA PRO A 100 -27.19 11.90 -5.81
C PRO A 100 -28.39 12.43 -5.02
N ARG A 101 -29.56 11.82 -5.20
CA ARG A 101 -30.74 12.04 -4.36
C ARG A 101 -31.27 10.72 -3.85
N VAL A 102 -31.65 10.72 -2.57
CA VAL A 102 -32.30 9.58 -1.91
C VAL A 102 -33.54 10.12 -1.21
N TRP A 103 -34.71 9.60 -1.56
CA TRP A 103 -35.99 10.01 -1.01
C TRP A 103 -36.49 9.05 0.08
N ILE A 104 -37.42 9.55 0.89
CA ILE A 104 -38.15 8.73 1.86
C ILE A 104 -38.99 7.73 1.08
N GLY A 105 -38.79 6.44 1.34
CA GLY A 105 -39.36 5.34 0.54
C GLY A 105 -38.33 4.58 -0.30
N GLY A 106 -37.05 4.99 -0.26
CA GLY A 106 -35.92 4.27 -0.83
C GLY A 106 -35.76 4.41 -2.35
N MET A 107 -36.57 5.28 -2.98
CA MET A 107 -36.30 5.76 -4.33
C MET A 107 -35.04 6.60 -4.34
N TRP A 108 -34.23 6.44 -5.38
CA TRP A 108 -32.99 7.17 -5.55
C TRP A 108 -32.77 7.53 -7.02
N GLU A 109 -32.03 8.61 -7.25
CA GLU A 109 -31.52 8.98 -8.58
C GLU A 109 -30.09 9.52 -8.46
N THR A 110 -29.31 9.37 -9.52
CA THR A 110 -28.00 9.99 -9.66
C THR A 110 -27.61 10.13 -11.13
N THR A 111 -26.53 10.85 -11.41
CA THR A 111 -25.96 10.98 -12.75
C THR A 111 -24.56 10.36 -12.77
N LEU A 112 -24.37 9.32 -13.57
CA LEU A 112 -23.05 8.73 -13.78
C LEU A 112 -22.12 9.73 -14.47
N THR A 113 -20.89 9.81 -13.98
CA THR A 113 -19.82 10.54 -14.67
C THR A 113 -19.17 9.62 -15.72
N PRO A 114 -18.38 10.15 -16.68
CA PRO A 114 -17.60 9.30 -17.58
C PRO A 114 -16.74 8.27 -16.82
N GLN A 115 -16.14 8.68 -15.69
CA GLN A 115 -15.29 7.83 -14.85
C GLN A 115 -16.09 6.70 -14.18
N GLY A 116 -17.32 6.99 -13.73
CA GLY A 116 -18.20 5.97 -13.16
C GLY A 116 -18.63 4.92 -14.18
N VAL A 117 -18.83 5.32 -15.44
CA VAL A 117 -19.18 4.39 -16.54
C VAL A 117 -18.04 3.42 -16.84
N THR A 118 -16.80 3.91 -16.91
CA THR A 118 -15.64 3.11 -17.31
C THR A 118 -14.85 2.52 -16.15
N TYR A 119 -15.32 2.71 -14.90
CA TYR A 119 -14.56 2.39 -13.69
C TYR A 119 -13.96 0.98 -13.69
N PHE A 120 -14.75 -0.06 -14.00
CA PHE A 120 -14.27 -1.45 -13.92
C PHE A 120 -13.23 -1.77 -14.99
N GLU A 121 -13.38 -1.21 -16.19
CA GLU A 121 -12.38 -1.33 -17.26
C GLU A 121 -11.10 -0.54 -16.90
N ASP A 122 -11.26 0.66 -16.35
CA ASP A 122 -10.15 1.49 -15.87
C ASP A 122 -9.40 0.81 -14.72
N LYS A 123 -10.12 0.14 -13.81
CA LYS A 123 -9.55 -0.63 -12.72
C LYS A 123 -8.69 -1.78 -13.25
N GLU A 124 -9.19 -2.53 -14.23
CA GLU A 124 -8.41 -3.61 -14.86
C GLU A 124 -7.14 -3.05 -15.51
N ARG A 125 -7.25 -1.99 -16.33
CA ARG A 125 -6.10 -1.31 -16.93
C ARG A 125 -5.10 -0.78 -15.89
N ALA A 126 -5.59 -0.24 -14.78
CA ALA A 126 -4.76 0.27 -13.70
C ALA A 126 -4.00 -0.86 -12.98
N MET A 127 -4.65 -2.01 -12.76
CA MET A 127 -4.01 -3.20 -12.19
C MET A 127 -2.97 -3.79 -13.14
N GLU A 128 -3.27 -3.89 -14.43
CA GLU A 128 -2.32 -4.32 -15.46
C GLU A 128 -1.14 -3.37 -15.56
N LYS A 129 -1.39 -2.06 -15.56
CA LYS A 129 -0.33 -1.04 -15.56
C LYS A 129 0.56 -1.21 -14.34
N ALA A 130 -0.01 -1.32 -13.13
CA ALA A 130 0.75 -1.52 -11.91
C ALA A 130 1.55 -2.83 -11.91
N LYS A 131 0.99 -3.91 -12.47
CA LYS A 131 1.69 -5.18 -12.66
C LYS A 131 2.85 -5.01 -13.66
N SER A 132 2.60 -4.37 -14.80
CA SER A 132 3.61 -4.12 -15.82
C SER A 132 4.70 -3.17 -15.32
N GLU A 133 4.37 -2.19 -14.48
CA GLU A 133 5.32 -1.29 -13.83
C GLU A 133 6.14 -2.04 -12.80
N LYS A 134 5.55 -2.95 -12.04
CA LYS A 134 6.27 -3.86 -11.14
C LYS A 134 7.18 -4.84 -11.89
N GLU A 135 6.77 -5.29 -13.08
CA GLU A 135 7.58 -6.16 -13.95
C GLU A 135 8.67 -5.39 -14.71
N LYS A 136 8.40 -4.15 -15.11
CA LYS A 136 9.35 -3.20 -15.72
C LYS A 136 10.19 -2.47 -14.70
N GLN A 137 9.85 -2.58 -13.41
CA GLN A 137 10.73 -2.23 -12.32
C GLN A 137 11.85 -3.26 -12.37
N PHE A 138 12.85 -2.95 -13.20
CA PHE A 138 14.13 -3.58 -13.11
C PHE A 138 14.57 -3.35 -11.67
N ASN A 139 14.64 -4.43 -10.88
CA ASN A 139 15.54 -4.46 -9.76
C ASN A 139 16.92 -4.24 -10.35
N ILE A 140 17.32 -2.98 -10.48
CA ILE A 140 18.72 -2.67 -10.69
C ILE A 140 19.34 -3.07 -9.36
N GLY A 141 19.86 -4.29 -9.30
CA GLY A 141 20.80 -4.67 -8.25
C GLY A 141 21.83 -3.56 -8.19
N SER A 142 21.94 -2.92 -7.01
CA SER A 142 22.87 -1.84 -6.67
C SER A 142 23.64 -1.25 -7.85
N ILE A 143 23.35 -0.01 -8.27
CA ILE A 143 24.27 0.69 -9.16
C ILE A 143 25.57 0.91 -8.39
N ILE A 144 26.59 0.11 -8.70
CA ILE A 144 27.95 0.30 -8.19
C ILE A 144 28.55 1.46 -9.00
N ALA A 145 28.35 2.69 -8.52
CA ALA A 145 29.25 3.78 -8.87
C ALA A 145 30.47 3.67 -7.95
N ASN A 146 31.66 3.75 -8.53
CA ASN A 146 32.96 3.59 -7.87
C ASN A 146 32.98 4.43 -6.56
N GLY A 147 32.68 3.81 -5.40
CA GLY A 147 32.68 4.47 -4.09
C GLY A 147 31.35 4.97 -3.52
N SER A 148 30.17 4.65 -4.07
CA SER A 148 28.88 4.97 -3.42
C SER A 148 27.78 3.96 -3.77
N ASN A 149 27.11 3.42 -2.75
CA ASN A 149 25.99 2.49 -2.90
C ASN A 149 24.67 3.27 -2.77
N LEU A 150 23.91 3.38 -3.86
CA LEU A 150 22.58 3.99 -3.85
C LEU A 150 21.53 2.88 -4.02
N VAL A 151 20.76 2.62 -2.96
CA VAL A 151 19.65 1.65 -2.98
C VAL A 151 18.34 2.42 -3.17
N LEU A 152 17.69 2.27 -4.33
CA LEU A 152 16.37 2.84 -4.61
C LEU A 152 15.37 1.68 -4.78
N GLY A 153 14.66 1.31 -3.72
CA GLY A 153 13.59 0.32 -3.76
C GLY A 153 13.14 -0.13 -2.37
N ASP A 154 11.83 -0.25 -2.16
CA ASP A 154 11.22 -0.68 -0.90
C ASP A 154 11.65 -2.10 -0.52
N VAL A 155 12.30 -2.21 0.64
CA VAL A 155 12.88 -3.44 1.20
C VAL A 155 11.76 -4.34 1.74
N ILE A 156 11.11 -5.11 0.86
CA ILE A 156 10.14 -6.16 1.27
C ILE A 156 10.56 -7.52 0.71
N ASN A 157 11.71 -8.01 1.18
CA ASN A 157 11.98 -9.42 1.55
C ASN A 157 13.46 -9.60 1.89
N SER A 158 13.85 -9.27 3.13
CA SER A 158 15.26 -9.30 3.54
C SER A 158 15.84 -10.72 3.64
N ALA A 159 15.02 -11.77 3.80
CA ALA A 159 15.49 -13.16 3.81
C ALA A 159 16.06 -13.61 2.45
N LEU A 160 15.51 -13.11 1.33
CA LEU A 160 16.02 -13.35 -0.02
C LEU A 160 17.28 -12.50 -0.35
N SER A 161 17.71 -11.61 0.55
CA SER A 161 18.84 -10.69 0.34
C SER A 161 20.17 -11.21 0.88
N ILE A 162 20.18 -12.17 1.81
CA ILE A 162 21.42 -12.71 2.40
C ILE A 162 22.06 -13.72 1.43
N ASP A 163 21.27 -14.63 0.86
CA ASP A 163 21.73 -15.63 -0.12
C ASP A 163 22.28 -14.98 -1.41
N ASN A 164 21.64 -13.91 -1.86
CA ASN A 164 22.10 -13.16 -3.04
C ASN A 164 23.39 -12.36 -2.72
N SER A 165 23.48 -11.79 -1.52
CA SER A 165 24.70 -11.08 -1.07
C SER A 165 25.88 -12.03 -0.91
N THR A 166 25.68 -13.23 -0.35
CA THR A 166 26.75 -14.23 -0.18
C THR A 166 27.25 -14.76 -1.52
N SER A 167 26.34 -15.09 -2.44
CA SER A 167 26.70 -15.51 -3.82
C SER A 167 27.50 -14.43 -4.55
N ARG A 168 27.15 -13.14 -4.35
CA ARG A 168 27.90 -12.01 -4.91
C ARG A 168 29.31 -11.90 -4.31
N ILE A 169 29.44 -12.03 -2.99
CA ILE A 169 30.75 -11.97 -2.33
C ILE A 169 31.64 -13.13 -2.81
N GLU A 170 31.10 -14.33 -3.01
CA GLU A 170 31.83 -15.47 -3.58
C GLU A 170 32.38 -15.16 -4.98
N GLN A 171 31.57 -14.53 -5.83
CA GLN A 171 32.00 -14.10 -7.16
C GLN A 171 33.08 -13.01 -7.08
N GLU A 172 32.92 -12.02 -6.20
CA GLU A 172 33.93 -10.98 -6.02
C GLU A 172 35.25 -11.51 -5.44
N ILE A 173 35.20 -12.56 -4.60
CA ILE A 173 36.41 -13.26 -4.16
C ILE A 173 37.10 -13.89 -5.39
N GLU A 174 36.35 -14.54 -6.29
CA GLU A 174 36.92 -15.12 -7.50
C GLU A 174 37.53 -14.05 -8.44
N GLU A 175 36.95 -12.85 -8.49
CA GLU A 175 37.43 -11.77 -9.37
C GLU A 175 38.57 -10.94 -8.75
N LYS A 176 38.53 -10.69 -7.43
CA LYS A 176 39.40 -9.70 -6.74
C LYS A 176 40.24 -10.28 -5.60
N GLY A 177 40.04 -11.55 -5.23
CA GLY A 177 40.70 -12.20 -4.09
C GLY A 177 42.18 -12.52 -4.31
N GLY A 178 42.65 -12.58 -5.57
CA GLY A 178 44.05 -12.85 -5.89
C GLY A 178 44.53 -14.20 -5.35
N GLU A 179 45.65 -14.21 -4.63
CA GLU A 179 46.24 -15.41 -3.99
C GLU A 179 45.58 -15.77 -2.64
N GLU A 180 44.77 -14.87 -2.07
CA GLU A 180 44.10 -15.06 -0.76
C GLU A 180 42.64 -15.52 -0.91
N LYS A 181 42.23 -15.97 -2.11
CA LYS A 181 40.85 -16.38 -2.40
C LYS A 181 40.30 -17.43 -1.44
N GLU A 182 41.07 -18.48 -1.21
CA GLU A 182 40.71 -19.56 -0.30
C GLU A 182 40.53 -19.06 1.14
N GLU A 183 41.40 -18.18 1.62
CA GLU A 183 41.28 -17.59 2.96
C GLU A 183 40.03 -16.70 3.08
N LEU A 184 39.72 -15.91 2.03
CA LEU A 184 38.50 -15.09 2.01
C LEU A 184 37.22 -15.94 1.93
N ARG A 185 37.26 -17.09 1.26
CA ARG A 185 36.14 -18.05 1.23
C ARG A 185 35.90 -18.67 2.60
N GLU A 186 36.96 -19.09 3.28
CA GLU A 186 36.86 -19.61 4.65
C GLU A 186 36.27 -18.58 5.60
N LEU A 187 36.70 -17.32 5.48
CA LEU A 187 36.13 -16.22 6.28
C LEU A 187 34.66 -15.95 5.98
N LEU A 188 34.25 -16.02 4.71
CA LEU A 188 32.86 -15.86 4.33
C LEU A 188 31.99 -17.00 4.90
N GLU A 189 32.50 -18.22 4.91
CA GLU A 189 31.80 -19.37 5.48
C GLU A 189 31.62 -19.22 7.00
N GLU A 190 32.66 -18.79 7.73
CA GLU A 190 32.56 -18.46 9.16
C GLU A 190 31.51 -17.35 9.43
N VAL A 191 31.33 -16.41 8.49
CA VAL A 191 30.30 -15.36 8.57
C VAL A 191 28.90 -15.92 8.32
N LYS A 192 28.74 -16.85 7.37
CA LYS A 192 27.44 -17.52 7.11
C LYS A 192 27.00 -18.32 8.33
N GLU A 193 27.89 -19.16 8.88
CA GLU A 193 27.62 -19.92 10.10
C GLU A 193 27.24 -18.99 11.26
N LEU A 194 27.91 -17.85 11.38
CA LEU A 194 27.58 -16.85 12.39
C LEU A 194 26.14 -16.31 12.20
N ILE A 195 25.73 -16.01 10.98
CA ILE A 195 24.38 -15.50 10.66
C ILE A 195 23.31 -16.57 10.93
N GLU A 196 23.54 -17.82 10.53
CA GLU A 196 22.64 -18.94 10.81
C GLU A 196 22.45 -19.11 12.33
N ASN A 197 23.55 -19.10 13.09
CA ASN A 197 23.50 -19.14 14.55
C ASN A 197 22.72 -17.96 15.14
N MET A 198 22.84 -16.76 14.58
CA MET A 198 22.06 -15.58 15.03
C MET A 198 20.57 -15.74 14.74
N GLN A 199 20.19 -16.26 13.57
CA GLN A 199 18.81 -16.49 13.18
C GLN A 199 18.14 -17.55 14.08
N ASP A 200 18.84 -18.64 14.38
CA ASP A 200 18.33 -19.73 15.23
C ASP A 200 18.26 -19.34 16.71
N SER A 201 19.30 -18.69 17.24
CA SER A 201 19.40 -18.38 18.68
C SER A 201 18.74 -17.05 19.08
N ARG A 202 18.42 -16.20 18.10
CA ARG A 202 18.05 -14.78 18.30
C ARG A 202 19.05 -13.96 19.15
N HIS A 203 20.29 -14.43 19.28
CA HIS A 203 21.35 -13.76 20.02
C HIS A 203 22.54 -13.44 19.11
N ILE A 204 23.25 -12.35 19.38
CA ILE A 204 24.47 -11.99 18.67
C ILE A 204 25.66 -12.59 19.42
N PRO A 205 26.27 -13.70 18.96
CA PRO A 205 27.37 -14.32 19.68
C PRO A 205 28.64 -13.47 19.55
N LYS A 206 29.47 -13.49 20.59
CA LYS A 206 30.75 -12.77 20.60
C LYS A 206 31.81 -13.57 19.87
N ASN A 207 32.01 -13.32 18.57
CA ASN A 207 33.08 -13.98 17.81
C ASN A 207 34.32 -13.07 17.63
N LYS A 208 35.09 -12.89 18.71
CA LYS A 208 36.31 -12.06 18.70
C LYS A 208 37.37 -12.56 17.70
N GLY A 209 37.42 -13.87 17.44
CA GLY A 209 38.36 -14.48 16.50
C GLY A 209 38.06 -14.08 15.06
N LEU A 210 36.79 -14.22 14.64
CA LEU A 210 36.36 -13.85 13.29
C LEU A 210 36.65 -12.37 12.98
N PHE A 211 36.28 -11.45 13.88
CA PHE A 211 36.54 -10.02 13.65
C PHE A 211 38.03 -9.69 13.61
N SER A 212 38.87 -10.40 14.36
CA SER A 212 40.33 -10.25 14.28
C SER A 212 40.86 -10.71 12.91
N LYS A 213 40.39 -11.85 12.40
CA LYS A 213 40.78 -12.33 11.07
C LYS A 213 40.32 -11.35 9.99
N LEU A 214 39.06 -10.91 10.03
CA LEU A 214 38.51 -9.91 9.12
C LEU A 214 39.32 -8.60 9.12
N SER A 215 39.76 -8.15 10.29
CA SER A 215 40.60 -6.94 10.40
C SER A 215 42.00 -7.12 9.81
N ASN A 216 42.56 -8.33 9.83
CA ASN A 216 43.89 -8.60 9.25
C ASN A 216 43.88 -8.47 7.73
N HIS A 217 42.76 -8.77 7.07
CA HIS A 217 42.60 -8.59 5.62
C HIS A 217 42.07 -7.21 5.23
N LEU A 218 41.85 -6.28 6.18
CA LEU A 218 41.28 -4.97 5.89
C LEU A 218 42.16 -4.11 4.97
N GLU A 219 43.47 -4.14 5.16
CA GLU A 219 44.42 -3.30 4.41
C GLU A 219 44.47 -3.67 2.92
N LYS A 220 44.37 -4.98 2.62
CA LYS A 220 44.47 -5.52 1.25
C LYS A 220 43.12 -5.78 0.60
N HIS A 221 42.16 -6.25 1.38
CA HIS A 221 40.82 -6.67 0.94
C HIS A 221 39.72 -5.87 1.67
N GLY A 222 39.90 -4.55 1.80
CA GLY A 222 38.94 -3.68 2.48
C GLY A 222 37.53 -3.71 1.87
N TRP A 223 37.40 -4.04 0.57
CA TRP A 223 36.12 -4.28 -0.08
C TRP A 223 35.37 -5.47 0.53
N PHE A 224 36.08 -6.57 0.83
CA PHE A 224 35.50 -7.78 1.42
C PHE A 224 35.02 -7.53 2.84
N TYR A 225 35.81 -6.80 3.64
CA TYR A 225 35.40 -6.39 4.99
C TYR A 225 34.11 -5.55 4.97
N GLY A 226 34.00 -4.60 4.03
CA GLY A 226 32.80 -3.77 3.87
C GLY A 226 31.55 -4.59 3.56
N GLU A 227 31.66 -5.56 2.65
CA GLU A 227 30.57 -6.47 2.30
C GLU A 227 30.14 -7.36 3.48
N VAL A 228 31.10 -7.92 4.22
CA VAL A 228 30.83 -8.75 5.42
C VAL A 228 30.11 -7.96 6.51
N VAL A 229 30.54 -6.72 6.78
CA VAL A 229 29.88 -5.86 7.78
C VAL A 229 28.45 -5.50 7.33
N GLY A 230 28.24 -5.23 6.05
CA GLY A 230 26.90 -4.98 5.49
C GLY A 230 25.97 -6.19 5.62
N LEU A 231 26.52 -7.39 5.39
CA LEU A 231 25.80 -8.65 5.54
C LEU A 231 25.36 -8.90 7.00
N LEU A 232 26.28 -8.74 7.95
CA LEU A 232 26.00 -8.88 9.39
C LEU A 232 24.99 -7.84 9.90
N GLY A 233 25.12 -6.58 9.46
CA GLY A 233 24.17 -5.52 9.81
C GLY A 233 22.75 -5.83 9.31
N SER A 234 22.65 -6.38 8.10
CA SER A 234 21.38 -6.82 7.51
C SER A 234 20.76 -7.98 8.29
N ALA A 235 21.56 -8.96 8.73
CA ALA A 235 21.10 -10.06 9.57
C ALA A 235 20.57 -9.57 10.93
N VAL A 236 21.30 -8.67 11.60
CA VAL A 236 20.86 -8.10 12.89
C VAL A 236 19.56 -7.31 12.76
N MET A 237 19.40 -6.53 11.69
CA MET A 237 18.15 -5.78 11.42
C MET A 237 16.93 -6.70 11.27
N GLN A 238 17.09 -7.90 10.69
CA GLN A 238 16.00 -8.88 10.56
C GLN A 238 15.55 -9.47 11.90
N MET A 239 16.41 -9.43 12.91
CA MET A 239 16.13 -9.95 14.25
C MET A 239 15.43 -8.94 15.16
N LEU A 240 15.37 -7.66 14.77
CA LEU A 240 14.68 -6.64 15.56
C LEU A 240 13.15 -6.87 15.51
N PRO A 241 12.46 -6.78 16.65
CA PRO A 241 11.01 -6.85 16.68
C PRO A 241 10.41 -5.69 15.88
N LYS A 242 9.41 -5.98 15.04
CA LYS A 242 8.62 -4.98 14.31
C LYS A 242 7.69 -4.22 15.24
#